data_AF-A0A940P6S7-F1
#
_entry.id   AF-A0A940P6S7-F1
#
_cell.length_a   1.000
_cell.length_b   1.000
_cell.length_c   1.000
_cell.angle_alpha   90.00
_cell.angle_beta   90.00
_cell.angle_gamma   90.00
#
_symmetry.space_group_name_H-M   'P 1'
#
loop_
_entity.id
_entity.type
_entity.pdbx_description
1 polymer ?
#
loop_
_entity_poly.entity_id
_entity_poly.type
_entity_poly.pdbx_seq_one_letter_code
_entity_poly.pdbx_strand_id
1 'polypeptide(L)'
;MKISCDVITDLLPLYYDKICSQATIELVEEHLVNCPKCRKELKNMATTLSLEQTQSNHLNDAKLVTKISRQWQKDRLLSVLKGIGLTLLILLFVYMLLGLKIVPSIGG
;
A
#
# COMPACT_ATOMS: atom_id res chain seq x y z
N MET A 1 -5.57 -9.32 6.26
CA MET A 1 -6.78 -10.17 6.19
C MET A 1 -6.91 -10.94 4.87
N LYS A 2 -7.59 -12.11 4.89
CA LYS A 2 -7.97 -12.93 3.72
C LYS A 2 -9.35 -12.51 3.19
N ILE A 3 -9.47 -11.31 2.63
CA ILE A 3 -10.68 -10.93 1.88
C ILE A 3 -10.27 -10.80 0.43
N SER A 4 -11.03 -11.44 -0.46
CA SER A 4 -10.73 -11.44 -1.89
C SER A 4 -10.92 -10.04 -2.46
N CYS A 5 -10.12 -9.73 -3.49
CA CYS A 5 -10.25 -8.47 -4.21
C CYS A 5 -11.65 -8.29 -4.79
N ASP A 6 -12.30 -9.38 -5.21
CA ASP A 6 -13.63 -9.33 -5.84
C ASP A 6 -14.70 -8.82 -4.88
N VAL A 7 -14.71 -9.33 -3.64
CA VAL A 7 -15.62 -8.86 -2.58
C VAL A 7 -15.40 -7.37 -2.29
N ILE A 8 -14.14 -6.94 -2.26
CA ILE A 8 -13.81 -5.52 -2.03
C ILE A 8 -14.26 -4.67 -3.20
N THR A 9 -14.07 -5.13 -4.44
CA THR A 9 -14.52 -4.42 -5.64
C THR A 9 -16.05 -4.27 -5.68
N ASP A 10 -16.81 -5.27 -5.23
CA ASP A 10 -18.27 -5.19 -5.14
C ASP A 10 -18.74 -4.21 -4.04
N LEU A 11 -17.96 -4.09 -2.96
CA LEU A 11 -18.23 -3.17 -1.86
C LEU A 11 -17.73 -1.74 -2.13
N LEU A 12 -16.82 -1.56 -3.08
CA LEU A 12 -16.19 -0.28 -3.40
C LEU A 12 -17.21 0.82 -3.75
N PRO A 13 -18.22 0.57 -4.62
CA PRO A 13 -19.27 1.53 -4.92
C PRO A 13 -20.07 1.92 -3.67
N LEU A 14 -20.44 0.94 -2.84
CA LEU A 14 -21.19 1.16 -1.61
C LEU A 14 -20.37 1.93 -0.56
N TYR A 15 -19.05 1.69 -0.51
CA TYR A 15 -18.10 2.40 0.33
C TYR A 15 -17.95 3.85 -0.13
N TYR A 16 -17.86 4.06 -1.45
CA TYR A 16 -17.80 5.37 -2.09
C TYR A 16 -19.04 6.22 -1.78
N ASP A 17 -20.22 5.62 -1.90
CA ASP A 17 -21.50 6.27 -1.59
C ASP A 17 -21.76 6.45 -0.08
N LYS A 18 -20.83 5.99 0.80
CA LYS A 18 -20.92 6.05 2.26
C LYS A 18 -22.21 5.46 2.86
N ILE A 19 -22.83 4.53 2.15
CA ILE A 19 -24.03 3.80 2.60
C ILE A 19 -23.69 2.50 3.33
N CYS A 20 -22.39 2.20 3.45
CA CYS A 20 -21.87 1.06 4.20
C CYS A 20 -21.93 1.27 5.71
N SER A 21 -22.06 0.16 6.45
CA SER A 21 -21.83 0.17 7.90
C SER A 21 -20.36 0.47 8.22
N GLN A 22 -20.12 0.97 9.44
CA GLN A 22 -18.77 1.27 9.93
C GLN A 22 -17.84 0.04 9.87
N ALA A 23 -18.37 -1.16 10.14
CA ALA A 23 -17.62 -2.41 10.05
C ALA A 23 -17.13 -2.70 8.62
N THR A 24 -17.96 -2.44 7.61
CA THR A 24 -17.59 -2.61 6.20
C THR A 24 -16.57 -1.55 5.77
N ILE A 25 -16.68 -0.33 6.27
CA ILE A 25 -15.73 0.76 6.00
C ILE A 25 -14.32 0.39 6.50
N GLU A 26 -14.19 -0.05 7.75
CA GLU A 26 -12.91 -0.46 8.33
C GLU A 26 -12.29 -1.64 7.58
N LEU A 27 -13.12 -2.60 7.18
CA LEU A 27 -12.72 -3.77 6.42
C LEU A 27 -12.17 -3.42 5.03
N VAL A 28 -12.84 -2.51 4.33
CA VAL A 28 -12.37 -2.01 3.02
C VAL A 28 -11.06 -1.22 3.19
N GLU A 29 -10.95 -0.38 4.21
CA GLU A 29 -9.73 0.38 4.49
C GLU A 29 -8.53 -0.54 4.80
N GLU A 30 -8.70 -1.58 5.63
CA GLU A 30 -7.65 -2.55 5.93
C GLU A 30 -7.16 -3.30 4.67
N HIS A 31 -8.09 -3.66 3.78
CA HIS A 31 -7.73 -4.32 2.53
C HIS A 31 -6.97 -3.38 1.60
N LEU A 32 -7.44 -2.13 1.45
CA LEU A 32 -6.83 -1.17 0.56
C LEU A 32 -5.41 -0.77 0.99
N VAL A 33 -5.09 -0.80 2.28
CA VAL A 33 -3.73 -0.64 2.79
C VAL A 33 -2.76 -1.64 2.12
N ASN A 34 -3.20 -2.89 1.99
CA ASN A 34 -2.33 -3.99 1.55
C ASN A 34 -2.50 -4.38 0.06
N CYS A 35 -3.56 -3.92 -0.62
CA CYS A 35 -3.88 -4.34 -1.99
C CYS A 35 -3.73 -3.20 -3.02
N PRO A 36 -2.69 -3.18 -3.88
CA PRO A 36 -2.53 -2.17 -4.94
C PRO A 36 -3.60 -2.24 -6.03
N LYS A 37 -4.18 -3.43 -6.29
CA LYS A 37 -5.20 -3.62 -7.33
C LYS A 37 -6.49 -2.88 -6.99
N CYS A 38 -7.09 -3.17 -5.83
CA CYS A 38 -8.32 -2.52 -5.38
C CYS A 38 -8.18 -1.00 -5.19
N ARG A 39 -6.97 -0.53 -4.87
CA ARG A 39 -6.67 0.92 -4.85
C ARG A 39 -6.81 1.58 -6.21
N LYS A 40 -6.33 0.92 -7.26
CA LYS A 40 -6.43 1.44 -8.62
C LYS A 40 -7.89 1.49 -9.07
N GLU A 41 -8.67 0.46 -8.74
CA GLU A 41 -10.11 0.42 -9.02
C GLU A 41 -10.86 1.59 -8.36
N LEU A 42 -10.59 1.88 -7.08
CA LEU A 42 -11.21 3.02 -6.38
C LEU A 42 -10.88 4.36 -7.06
N LYS A 43 -9.64 4.53 -7.52
CA LYS A 43 -9.20 5.74 -8.23
C LYS A 43 -9.83 5.82 -9.63
N ASN A 44 -9.96 4.69 -10.32
CA ASN A 44 -10.60 4.62 -11.62
C ASN A 44 -12.05 5.04 -11.53
N MET A 45 -12.80 4.55 -10.53
CA MET A 45 -14.20 4.93 -10.28
C MET A 45 -14.38 6.45 -10.13
N ALA A 46 -13.49 7.10 -9.36
CA ALA A 46 -13.47 8.56 -9.22
C ALA A 46 -13.16 9.29 -10.55
N THR A 47 -12.38 8.66 -11.43
CA THR A 47 -11.97 9.26 -12.72
C THR A 47 -13.02 9.07 -13.81
N THR A 48 -13.69 7.91 -13.86
CA THR A 48 -14.74 7.61 -14.85
C THR A 48 -15.97 8.50 -14.70
N LEU A 49 -16.27 9.00 -13.51
CA LEU A 49 -17.40 9.90 -13.26
C LEU A 49 -17.08 11.38 -13.53
N SER A 50 -15.80 11.73 -13.70
CA SER A 50 -15.37 13.11 -13.99
C SER A 50 -15.65 13.55 -15.43
N LEU A 51 -16.14 12.66 -16.30
CA LEU A 51 -16.47 13.00 -17.69
C LEU A 51 -17.92 13.51 -17.88
N GLU A 52 -18.80 13.41 -16.86
CA GLU A 52 -20.21 13.81 -17.06
C GLU A 52 -20.80 14.83 -16.08
N GLN A 53 -20.28 15.08 -14.88
CA GLN A 53 -21.02 15.94 -13.92
C GLN A 53 -20.18 16.96 -13.16
N THR A 54 -20.30 18.19 -13.64
CA THR A 54 -19.90 19.47 -13.05
C THR A 54 -20.40 19.61 -11.59
N GLN A 55 -19.44 19.63 -10.67
CA GLN A 55 -19.35 20.55 -9.52
C GLN A 55 -20.05 20.25 -8.18
N SER A 56 -20.99 19.30 -8.04
CA SER A 56 -21.62 19.01 -6.72
C SER A 56 -20.99 17.85 -5.93
N ASN A 57 -20.52 16.79 -6.59
CA ASN A 57 -19.99 15.58 -5.91
C ASN A 57 -18.46 15.54 -5.76
N HIS A 58 -17.74 16.31 -6.59
CA HIS A 58 -16.27 16.27 -6.72
C HIS A 58 -15.49 16.61 -5.42
N LEU A 59 -16.10 17.34 -4.49
CA LEU A 59 -15.48 17.68 -3.19
C LEU A 59 -15.41 16.49 -2.23
N ASN A 60 -16.36 15.55 -2.32
CA ASN A 60 -16.37 14.35 -1.49
C ASN A 60 -15.39 13.31 -2.03
N ASP A 61 -15.30 13.21 -3.35
CA ASP A 61 -14.47 12.24 -4.07
C ASP A 61 -12.98 12.53 -3.87
N ALA A 62 -12.59 13.79 -4.00
CA ALA A 62 -11.20 14.21 -3.77
C ALA A 62 -10.78 14.07 -2.29
N LYS A 63 -11.68 14.32 -1.34
CA LYS A 63 -11.37 14.20 0.10
C LYS A 63 -11.18 12.75 0.54
N LEU A 64 -11.95 11.82 0.01
CA LEU A 64 -11.80 10.40 0.31
C LEU A 64 -10.48 9.86 -0.24
N VAL A 65 -10.19 10.12 -1.52
CA VAL A 65 -8.95 9.66 -2.16
C VAL A 65 -7.70 10.25 -1.48
N THR A 66 -7.74 11.51 -1.05
CA THR A 66 -6.60 12.17 -0.39
C THR A 66 -6.35 11.68 1.03
N LYS A 67 -7.39 11.45 1.84
CA LYS A 67 -7.23 10.90 3.21
C LYS A 67 -6.59 9.51 3.16
N ILE A 68 -7.10 8.72 2.23
CA ILE A 68 -6.73 7.34 2.06
C ILE A 68 -5.30 7.22 1.46
N SER A 69 -4.96 8.03 0.45
CA SER A 69 -3.60 8.03 -0.16
C SER A 69 -2.48 8.41 0.81
N ARG A 70 -2.76 9.26 1.80
CA ARG A 70 -1.78 9.73 2.78
C ARG A 70 -1.40 8.64 3.79
N GLN A 71 -2.36 7.79 4.15
CA GLN A 71 -2.11 6.66 5.06
C GLN A 71 -1.26 5.59 4.36
N TRP A 72 -1.49 5.36 3.07
CA TRP A 72 -0.78 4.35 2.28
C TRP A 72 0.67 4.68 1.92
N GLN A 73 1.05 5.97 1.84
CA GLN A 73 2.46 6.34 1.56
C GLN A 73 3.40 5.84 2.66
N LYS A 74 2.93 5.80 3.91
CA LYS A 74 3.71 5.36 5.06
C LYS A 74 3.99 3.85 5.01
N ASP A 75 3.01 3.05 4.58
CA ASP A 75 3.18 1.59 4.45
C ASP A 75 4.15 1.21 3.32
N ARG A 76 4.17 2.00 2.24
CA ARG A 76 5.12 1.81 1.14
C ARG A 76 6.56 2.12 1.58
N LEU A 77 6.75 3.14 2.41
CA LEU A 77 8.04 3.48 3.02
C LEU A 77 8.55 2.37 3.95
N LEU A 78 7.66 1.80 4.76
CA LEU A 78 8.02 0.73 5.70
C LEU A 78 8.51 -0.54 5.00
N SER A 79 7.87 -0.88 3.86
CA SER A 79 8.27 -2.03 3.03
C SER A 79 9.64 -1.84 2.37
N VAL A 80 9.95 -0.63 1.89
CA VAL A 80 11.25 -0.31 1.29
C VAL A 80 12.36 -0.31 2.35
N LEU A 81 12.08 0.21 3.55
CA LEU A 81 13.05 0.25 4.64
C LEU A 81 13.52 -1.15 5.08
N LYS A 82 12.60 -2.11 5.16
CA LYS A 82 12.92 -3.51 5.49
C LYS A 82 13.83 -4.16 4.44
N GLY A 83 13.64 -3.84 3.16
CA GLY A 83 14.48 -4.34 2.08
C GLY A 83 15.93 -3.83 2.16
N ILE A 84 16.10 -2.53 2.44
CA ILE A 84 17.42 -1.90 2.60
C ILE A 84 18.17 -2.50 3.79
N GLY A 85 17.48 -2.76 4.90
CA GLY A 85 18.09 -3.40 6.06
C GLY A 85 18.62 -4.80 5.74
N LEU A 86 17.85 -5.60 5.01
CA LEU A 86 18.24 -6.97 4.64
C LEU A 86 19.45 -6.98 3.69
N THR A 87 19.48 -6.11 2.67
CA THR A 87 20.60 -6.05 1.73
C THR A 87 21.89 -5.59 2.41
N LEU A 88 21.84 -4.60 3.30
CA LEU A 88 22.98 -4.17 4.10
C LEU A 88 23.50 -5.29 5.01
N LEU A 89 22.60 -6.04 5.66
CA LEU A 89 22.98 -7.17 6.51
C LEU A 89 23.72 -8.26 5.72
N ILE A 90 23.22 -8.61 4.52
CA ILE A 90 23.85 -9.61 3.65
C ILE A 90 25.23 -9.13 3.18
N LEU A 91 25.36 -7.86 2.79
CA LEU A 91 26.64 -7.26 2.40
C LEU A 91 27.66 -7.30 3.54
N LEU A 92 27.26 -6.93 4.75
CA LEU A 92 28.13 -7.00 5.94
C LEU A 92 28.54 -8.44 6.26
N PHE A 93 27.60 -9.39 6.15
CA PHE A 93 27.87 -10.80 6.39
C PHE A 93 28.87 -11.36 5.37
N VAL A 94 28.71 -11.04 4.08
CA VAL A 94 29.65 -11.41 3.01
C VAL A 94 31.03 -10.78 3.25
N TYR A 95 31.08 -9.49 3.61
CA TYR A 95 32.34 -8.82 3.94
C TYR A 95 33.04 -9.47 5.14
N MET A 96 32.29 -9.82 6.19
CA MET A 96 32.81 -10.50 7.38
C MET A 96 33.36 -11.88 7.04
N LEU A 97 32.65 -12.68 6.23
CA LEU A 97 33.13 -13.99 5.76
C LEU A 97 34.39 -13.87 4.88
N LEU A 98 34.46 -12.87 4.00
CA LEU A 98 35.66 -12.62 3.19
C LEU A 98 36.84 -12.17 4.07
N GLY A 99 36.60 -11.26 5.01
CA GLY A 99 37.60 -10.81 5.99
C GLY A 99 38.13 -11.96 6.84
N LEU A 100 37.26 -12.86 7.31
CA LEU A 100 37.64 -14.05 8.08
C LEU A 100 38.41 -15.10 7.26
N LYS A 101 38.28 -15.07 5.93
CA LYS A 101 39.00 -15.94 5.00
C LYS A 101 40.33 -15.33 4.52
N ILE A 102 40.50 -14.01 4.64
CA ILE A 102 41.70 -13.24 4.27
C ILE A 102 42.66 -13.07 5.46
N VAL A 103 42.15 -12.98 6.70
CA VAL A 103 42.97 -12.89 7.93
C VAL A 103 43.75 -14.15 8.37
N PRO A 104 43.44 -15.41 7.98
CA PRO A 104 44.18 -16.56 8.47
C PRO A 104 45.50 -16.81 7.70
N SER A 105 45.90 -15.93 6.77
CA SER A 105 47.09 -16.12 5.92
C SER A 105 48.20 -15.06 6.08
N ILE A 106 48.19 -14.29 7.18
CA ILE A 106 49.22 -13.29 7.51
C ILE A 106 49.75 -13.44 8.95
N GLY A 107 49.71 -14.67 9.48
CA GLY A 107 50.30 -15.04 10.77
C GLY A 107 50.89 -16.43 10.69
N GLY A 108 52.04 -16.55 10.04
CA GLY A 108 52.87 -17.75 9.91
C GLY A 108 54.25 -17.36 9.41
#